data_AF-A0A532VH71-F1
#
_entry.id   AF-A0A532VH71-F1
#
_cell.length_a   1.000
_cell.length_b   1.000
_cell.length_c   1.000
_cell.angle_alpha   90.00
_cell.angle_beta   90.00
_cell.angle_gamma   90.00
#
_symmetry.space_group_name_H-M   'P 1'
#
loop_
_entity.id
_entity.type
_entity.pdbx_description
1 polymer ?
#
loop_
_entity_poly.entity_id
_entity_poly.type
_entity_poly.pdbx_seq_one_letter_code
_entity_poly.pdbx_strand_id
1 'polypeptide(L)'
;SLDTAPDRTLMASGFNYTGQPVVISEYGGMAFKEDSSKETKEWGYGSVPQTMEEYLARYEALTKAIIRQDIFSGFCFTQLYDIEQEINGLMTYWRKEKVPPQSIAEINQFRP
;
A
#
# COMPACT_ATOMS: atom_id res chain seq x y z
N SER A 1 -21.10 1.76 -11.97
CA SER A 1 -21.23 0.31 -12.08
C SER A 1 -19.99 -0.33 -11.50
N LEU A 2 -20.09 -1.42 -10.76
CA LEU A 2 -18.95 -2.18 -10.20
C LEU A 2 -18.24 -3.05 -11.23
N ASP A 3 -18.49 -2.75 -12.51
CA ASP A 3 -17.72 -3.22 -13.65
C ASP A 3 -16.35 -2.52 -13.64
N THR A 4 -15.53 -2.83 -12.63
CA THR A 4 -14.07 -2.74 -12.79
C THR A 4 -13.69 -3.63 -13.98
N ALA A 5 -12.65 -3.23 -14.74
CA ALA A 5 -12.10 -3.86 -15.96
C ALA A 5 -12.82 -5.13 -16.44
N PRO A 6 -13.29 -5.22 -17.71
CA PRO A 6 -14.39 -6.07 -18.22
C PRO A 6 -14.41 -7.58 -17.85
N ASP A 7 -13.39 -8.08 -17.17
CA ASP A 7 -13.10 -9.44 -16.75
C ASP A 7 -12.88 -9.62 -15.23
N ARG A 8 -12.99 -8.58 -14.37
CA ARG A 8 -12.77 -8.70 -12.91
C ARG A 8 -13.90 -8.06 -12.09
N THR A 9 -14.72 -8.89 -11.47
CA THR A 9 -15.77 -8.50 -10.53
C THR A 9 -15.29 -8.59 -9.07
N LEU A 10 -15.80 -7.74 -8.18
CA LEU A 10 -15.55 -7.83 -6.74
C LEU A 10 -16.07 -9.15 -6.13
N MET A 11 -17.17 -9.65 -6.68
CA MET A 11 -17.87 -10.83 -6.19
C MET A 11 -17.51 -12.07 -7.02
N ALA A 12 -17.50 -13.23 -6.37
CA ALA A 12 -17.39 -14.52 -7.04
C ALA A 12 -18.64 -14.83 -7.88
N SER A 13 -18.51 -15.73 -8.85
CA SER A 13 -19.63 -16.15 -9.71
C SER A 13 -20.83 -16.62 -8.89
N GLY A 14 -22.02 -16.14 -9.24
CA GLY A 14 -23.28 -16.43 -8.54
C GLY A 14 -23.61 -15.49 -7.38
N PHE A 15 -22.72 -14.55 -7.04
CA PHE A 15 -22.95 -13.54 -6.00
C PHE A 15 -22.99 -12.14 -6.58
N ASN A 16 -23.75 -11.26 -5.94
CA ASN A 16 -23.89 -9.85 -6.32
C ASN A 16 -23.48 -8.95 -5.17
N TYR A 17 -22.98 -7.76 -5.50
CA TYR A 17 -22.79 -6.73 -4.50
C TYR A 17 -24.16 -6.18 -4.07
N THR A 18 -24.50 -6.27 -2.79
CA THR A 18 -25.79 -5.82 -2.25
C THR A 18 -25.65 -4.66 -1.26
N GLY A 19 -24.51 -3.97 -1.27
CA GLY A 19 -24.24 -2.82 -0.40
C GLY A 19 -23.44 -3.14 0.87
N GLN A 20 -22.86 -4.34 0.98
CA GLN A 20 -21.93 -4.67 2.07
C GLN A 20 -20.68 -3.78 2.06
N PRO A 21 -20.09 -3.43 3.22
CA PRO A 21 -18.82 -2.71 3.27
C PRO A 21 -17.69 -3.52 2.60
N VAL A 22 -16.82 -2.83 1.85
CA VAL A 22 -15.67 -3.43 1.19
C VAL A 22 -14.39 -2.86 1.79
N VAL A 23 -13.47 -3.72 2.19
CA VAL A 23 -12.17 -3.30 2.73
C VAL A 23 -11.08 -3.80 1.79
N ILE A 24 -10.13 -2.92 1.48
CA ILE A 24 -8.87 -3.34 0.88
C ILE A 24 -8.02 -3.93 2.01
N SER A 25 -8.04 -5.26 2.13
CA SER A 25 -7.34 -5.95 3.22
C SER A 25 -5.82 -5.83 3.12
N GLU A 26 -5.30 -5.59 1.92
CA GLU A 26 -3.87 -5.47 1.65
C GLU A 26 -3.64 -4.51 0.47
N TYR A 27 -2.73 -3.56 0.65
CA TYR A 27 -2.14 -2.76 -0.43
C TYR A 27 -0.75 -2.26 -0.02
N GLY A 28 0.00 -1.76 -0.99
CA GLY A 28 1.38 -1.34 -0.78
C GLY A 28 2.33 -2.35 -1.40
N GLY A 29 3.16 -3.00 -0.59
CA GLY A 29 4.12 -3.99 -1.08
C GLY A 29 5.31 -3.40 -1.86
N MET A 30 5.54 -2.09 -1.74
CA MET A 30 6.65 -1.39 -2.37
C MET A 30 7.90 -1.63 -1.54
N ALA A 31 8.91 -2.28 -2.11
CA ALA A 31 10.22 -2.39 -1.48
C ALA A 31 10.80 -1.00 -1.19
N PHE A 32 11.40 -0.81 -0.02
CA PHE A 32 12.06 0.45 0.34
C PHE A 32 13.27 0.20 1.23
N LYS A 33 14.44 0.72 0.85
CA LYS A 33 15.68 0.60 1.63
C LYS A 33 15.96 1.89 2.39
N GLU A 34 16.49 1.76 3.61
CA GLU A 34 17.04 2.90 4.37
C GLU A 34 18.33 3.43 3.71
N ASP A 35 19.07 2.56 3.01
CA ASP A 35 20.37 2.84 2.41
C ASP A 35 20.45 2.28 0.99
N SER A 36 20.52 3.17 -0.01
CA SER A 36 20.64 2.84 -1.43
C SER A 36 22.03 2.32 -1.83
N SER A 37 23.03 2.38 -0.94
CA SER A 37 24.39 1.89 -1.19
C SER A 37 24.54 0.37 -1.10
N LYS A 38 23.53 -0.34 -0.55
CA LYS A 38 23.55 -1.79 -0.43
C LYS A 38 22.79 -2.44 -1.58
N GLU A 39 23.54 -2.98 -2.53
CA GLU A 39 22.99 -3.86 -3.56
C GLU A 39 22.47 -5.14 -2.91
N THR A 40 21.18 -5.36 -3.07
CA THR A 40 20.53 -6.61 -2.73
C THR A 40 19.51 -6.87 -3.83
N LYS A 41 19.50 -8.11 -4.33
CA LYS A 41 18.50 -8.61 -5.29
C LYS A 41 17.15 -8.62 -4.58
N GLU A 42 16.44 -7.50 -4.59
CA GLU A 42 15.24 -7.32 -3.79
C GLU A 42 14.00 -7.25 -4.64
N TRP A 43 12.96 -7.87 -4.10
CA TRP A 43 11.66 -8.04 -4.72
C TRP A 43 10.70 -6.96 -4.21
N GLY A 44 10.05 -6.24 -5.13
CA GLY A 44 9.02 -5.26 -4.85
C GLY A 44 8.25 -4.91 -6.12
N TYR A 45 6.99 -4.49 -5.99
CA TYR A 45 6.19 -4.11 -7.15
C TYR A 45 6.63 -2.74 -7.70
N GLY A 46 7.07 -2.71 -8.97
CA GLY A 46 7.53 -1.50 -9.65
C GLY A 46 9.01 -1.15 -9.41
N SER A 47 9.46 0.02 -9.89
CA SER A 47 10.81 0.50 -9.60
C SER A 47 10.96 0.79 -8.11
N VAL A 48 12.01 0.29 -7.46
CA VAL A 48 12.24 0.56 -6.03
C VAL A 48 12.48 2.06 -5.83
N PRO A 49 11.71 2.76 -4.96
CA PRO A 49 12.01 4.15 -4.61
C PRO A 49 13.42 4.27 -4.04
N GLN A 50 14.19 5.23 -4.54
CA GLN A 50 15.58 5.46 -4.14
C GLN A 50 15.70 6.48 -3.01
N THR A 51 14.64 7.25 -2.75
CA THR A 51 14.59 8.28 -1.71
C THR A 51 13.32 8.17 -0.88
N MET A 52 13.35 8.75 0.32
CA MET A 52 12.16 8.87 1.18
C MET A 52 11.04 9.67 0.49
N GLU A 53 11.39 10.69 -0.28
CA GLU A 53 10.44 11.50 -1.03
C GLU A 53 9.71 10.68 -2.10
N GLU A 54 10.44 9.89 -2.88
CA GLU A 54 9.84 8.99 -3.88
C GLU A 54 8.93 7.93 -3.24
N TYR A 55 9.34 7.41 -2.07
CA TYR A 55 8.54 6.46 -1.31
C TYR A 55 7.22 7.08 -0.85
N LEU A 56 7.28 8.26 -0.21
CA LEU A 56 6.11 8.97 0.30
C LEU A 56 5.17 9.40 -0.84
N ALA A 57 5.71 9.88 -1.95
CA ALA A 57 4.92 10.24 -3.12
C ALA A 57 4.13 9.04 -3.67
N ARG A 58 4.74 7.84 -3.69
CA ARG A 58 4.06 6.62 -4.14
C ARG A 58 3.03 6.12 -3.13
N TYR A 59 3.38 6.12 -1.83
CA TYR A 59 2.45 5.79 -0.75
C TYR A 59 1.21 6.71 -0.80
N GLU A 60 1.43 8.02 -0.99
CA GLU A 60 0.37 9.02 -1.12
C GLU A 60 -0.51 8.76 -2.34
N ALA A 61 0.08 8.54 -3.51
CA ALA A 61 -0.66 8.27 -4.73
C ALA A 61 -1.58 7.04 -4.59
N LEU A 62 -1.06 5.93 -4.05
CA LEU A 62 -1.84 4.71 -3.82
C LEU A 62 -2.94 4.93 -2.78
N THR A 63 -2.60 5.50 -1.62
CA THR A 63 -3.55 5.71 -0.52
C THR A 63 -4.67 6.66 -0.93
N LYS A 64 -4.35 7.77 -1.62
CA LYS A 64 -5.36 8.71 -2.13
C LYS A 64 -6.20 8.11 -3.26
N ALA A 65 -5.64 7.24 -4.10
CA ALA A 65 -6.42 6.54 -5.12
C ALA A 65 -7.50 5.65 -4.50
N ILE A 66 -7.19 5.00 -3.37
CA ILE A 66 -8.15 4.21 -2.58
C ILE A 66 -9.19 5.12 -1.92
N ILE A 67 -8.76 6.16 -1.19
CA ILE A 67 -9.66 7.07 -0.45
C ILE A 67 -10.70 7.75 -1.37
N ARG A 68 -10.34 8.01 -2.64
CA ARG A 68 -11.26 8.63 -3.60
C ARG A 68 -12.35 7.70 -4.14
N GLN A 69 -12.32 6.41 -3.84
CA GLN A 69 -13.35 5.47 -4.27
C GLN A 69 -14.41 5.32 -3.19
N ASP A 70 -15.67 5.63 -3.53
CA ASP A 70 -16.80 5.52 -2.60
C ASP A 70 -17.16 4.08 -2.22
N ILE A 71 -16.61 3.08 -2.92
CA ILE A 71 -16.87 1.66 -2.66
C ILE A 71 -16.15 1.15 -1.41
N PHE A 72 -15.00 1.72 -1.04
CA PHE A 72 -14.18 1.19 0.05
C PHE A 72 -14.53 1.84 1.38
N SER A 73 -14.81 1.01 2.37
CA SER A 73 -15.04 1.41 3.76
C SER A 73 -13.74 1.51 4.57
N GLY A 74 -12.62 1.04 4.02
CA GLY A 74 -11.32 1.09 4.68
C GLY A 74 -10.23 0.37 3.89
N PHE A 75 -9.01 0.46 4.41
CA PHE A 75 -7.83 -0.15 3.83
C PHE A 75 -6.82 -0.55 4.92
N CYS A 76 -5.93 -1.48 4.58
CA CYS A 76 -4.84 -1.92 5.44
C CYS A 76 -3.54 -1.96 4.64
N PHE A 77 -2.58 -1.13 5.03
CA PHE A 77 -1.26 -1.11 4.40
C PHE A 77 -0.47 -2.33 4.88
N THR A 78 0.00 -3.14 3.94
CA THR A 78 0.84 -4.30 4.23
C THR A 78 2.24 -4.08 3.68
N GLN A 79 3.30 -4.07 4.52
CA GLN A 79 3.37 -4.55 5.92
C GLN A 79 4.00 -3.58 6.91
N LEU A 80 3.86 -3.87 8.21
CA LEU A 80 4.35 -3.01 9.29
C LEU A 80 5.88 -3.04 9.41
N TYR A 81 6.50 -4.21 9.28
CA TYR A 81 7.96 -4.39 9.39
C TYR A 81 8.46 -5.35 8.33
N ASP A 82 9.73 -5.20 7.94
CA ASP A 82 10.39 -6.10 7.00
C ASP A 82 10.42 -7.54 7.54
N ILE A 83 10.22 -8.52 6.66
CA ILE A 83 10.35 -9.95 6.98
C ILE A 83 11.27 -10.63 5.97
N GLU A 84 12.28 -11.36 6.45
CA GLU A 84 13.23 -12.09 5.59
C GLU A 84 13.73 -11.26 4.39
N GLN A 85 13.33 -11.60 3.15
CA GLN A 85 13.70 -10.88 1.93
C GLN A 85 12.68 -9.78 1.52
N GLU A 86 11.54 -9.69 2.18
CA GLU A 86 10.53 -8.66 1.96
C GLU A 86 10.87 -7.39 2.76
N ILE A 87 11.32 -6.37 2.03
CA ILE A 87 11.77 -5.09 2.60
C ILE A 87 10.77 -3.95 2.38
N ASN A 88 9.49 -4.29 2.27
CA ASN A 88 8.36 -3.38 2.03
C ASN A 88 7.68 -2.94 3.35
N GLY A 89 8.33 -3.17 4.50
CA GLY A 89 7.85 -2.72 5.80
C GLY A 89 8.06 -1.22 6.03
N LEU A 90 7.13 -0.60 6.78
CA LEU A 90 7.30 0.76 7.31
C LEU A 90 8.41 0.84 8.39
N MET A 91 8.77 -0.31 8.94
CA MET A 91 9.83 -0.51 9.93
C MET A 91 10.81 -1.57 9.45
N THR A 92 12.02 -1.55 9.97
CA THR A 92 13.02 -2.61 9.72
C THR A 92 12.58 -3.92 10.36
N TYR A 93 13.28 -5.00 10.03
CA TYR A 93 13.12 -6.31 10.67
C TYR A 93 13.17 -6.23 12.22
N TRP A 94 13.96 -5.30 12.76
CA TRP A 94 14.11 -5.07 14.19
C TRP A 94 13.10 -4.06 14.78
N ARG A 95 12.04 -3.72 14.03
CA ARG A 95 11.01 -2.74 14.44
C ARG A 95 11.60 -1.36 14.75
N LYS A 96 12.64 -0.96 14.01
CA LYS A 96 13.09 0.43 13.96
C LYS A 96 12.34 1.14 12.83
N GLU A 97 11.88 2.36 13.06
CA GLU A 97 11.22 3.16 12.03
C GLU A 97 12.12 3.31 10.79
N LYS A 98 11.61 2.93 9.62
CA LYS A 98 12.22 3.26 8.31
C LYS A 98 11.59 4.51 7.75
N VAL A 99 10.29 4.64 7.93
CA VAL A 99 9.47 5.76 7.47
C VAL A 99 8.95 6.51 8.71
N PRO A 100 9.04 7.86 8.75
CA PRO A 100 8.48 8.63 9.85
C PRO A 100 6.97 8.36 10.00
N PRO A 101 6.50 7.90 11.18
CA PRO A 101 5.08 7.62 11.40
C PRO A 101 4.16 8.82 11.15
N GLN A 102 4.66 10.01 11.45
CA GLN A 102 3.93 11.27 11.24
C GLN A 102 3.59 11.50 9.76
N SER A 103 4.53 11.23 8.85
CA SER A 103 4.30 11.37 7.39
C SER A 103 3.23 10.39 6.89
N ILE A 104 3.21 9.17 7.43
CA ILE A 104 2.17 8.18 7.12
C ILE A 104 0.80 8.64 7.67
N ALA A 105 0.77 9.13 8.91
CA ALA A 105 -0.46 9.61 9.54
C ALA A 105 -1.09 10.78 8.77
N GLU A 106 -0.28 11.74 8.33
CA GLU A 106 -0.72 12.89 7.53
C GLU A 106 -1.40 12.45 6.23
N ILE A 107 -0.82 11.48 5.52
CA ILE A 107 -1.39 10.94 4.28
C ILE A 107 -2.71 10.17 4.57
N ASN A 108 -2.74 9.35 5.63
CA ASN A 108 -3.93 8.56 6.00
C ASN A 108 -5.12 9.43 6.44
N GLN A 109 -4.85 10.67 6.88
CA GLN A 109 -5.87 11.64 7.26
C GLN A 109 -6.44 12.43 6.07
N PHE A 110 -5.96 12.19 4.84
CA PHE A 110 -6.52 12.82 3.64
C PHE A 110 -8.04 12.65 3.56
N ARG A 111 -8.74 13.74 3.25
CA ARG A 111 -10.16 13.79 2.94
C ARG A 111 -10.33 14.51 1.59
N PRO A 112 -10.98 13.90 0.59
CA PRO A 112 -11.17 14.50 -0.73
C PRO A 112 -12.19 15.65 -0.70
#